data_AF-A0A8J9SIN9-F1
#
_entry.id   AF-A0A8J9SIN9-F1
#
_cell.length_a   1.000
_cell.length_b   1.000
_cell.length_c   1.000
_cell.angle_alpha   90.00
_cell.angle_beta   90.00
_cell.angle_gamma   90.00
#
_symmetry.space_group_name_H-M   'P 1'
#
loop_
_entity.id
_entity.type
_entity.pdbx_description
1 polymer ?
#
loop_
_entity_poly.entity_id
_entity_poly.type
_entity_poly.pdbx_seq_one_letter_code
_entity_poly.pdbx_strand_id
1 'polypeptide(L)'
;MNFLFQLVMLTLLFWPALASASLGSHRKLKRAVGSQAIRGQYIIELDPSIPDSNSFAARVLKRAFRNNVLETYDYALKGFAVKDLPEMLLNVILNMDDVLSVSEDAVVEADTVQTNPPWGLDITDGKDDNRFTYTYTGQGVDVYVLDTGIQANHPDLEGRVDSCVSYTNE
;
A
#
# COMPACT_ATOMS: atom_id res chain seq x y z
N MET A 1 -28.80 34.83 67.53
CA MET A 1 -29.58 34.61 66.30
C MET A 1 -28.60 34.51 65.14
N ASN A 2 -28.50 33.30 64.58
CA ASN A 2 -27.94 32.87 63.29
C ASN A 2 -26.44 33.05 62.94
N PHE A 3 -25.77 31.88 62.93
CA PHE A 3 -24.62 31.50 62.12
C PHE A 3 -24.91 31.61 60.60
N LEU A 4 -23.87 31.80 59.77
CA LEU A 4 -23.45 30.79 58.76
C LEU A 4 -22.12 31.18 58.07
N PHE A 5 -21.15 30.28 58.16
CA PHE A 5 -20.01 30.11 57.25
C PHE A 5 -20.41 29.01 56.25
N GLN A 6 -20.14 29.16 54.95
CA GLN A 6 -19.79 28.08 54.00
C GLN A 6 -19.63 28.67 52.58
N LEU A 7 -18.48 28.60 51.92
CA LEU A 7 -17.70 27.49 51.35
C LEU A 7 -17.89 27.48 49.82
N VAL A 8 -16.94 28.08 49.10
CA VAL A 8 -16.88 28.03 47.63
C VAL A 8 -16.30 26.67 47.25
N MET A 9 -17.09 25.82 46.61
CA MET A 9 -16.64 24.54 46.07
C MET A 9 -16.04 24.75 44.68
N LEU A 10 -14.71 24.63 44.56
CA LEU A 10 -14.00 24.66 43.28
C LEU A 10 -14.00 23.23 42.71
N THR A 11 -14.84 22.94 41.73
CA THR A 11 -14.83 21.67 41.01
C THR A 11 -13.76 21.71 39.91
N LEU A 12 -12.62 21.04 40.15
CA LEU A 12 -11.63 20.74 39.13
C LEU A 12 -12.12 19.54 38.30
N LEU A 13 -12.61 19.82 37.08
CA LEU A 13 -12.86 18.80 36.05
C LEU A 13 -11.51 18.27 35.55
N PHE A 14 -11.10 17.10 36.03
CA PHE A 14 -9.99 16.34 35.45
C PHE A 14 -10.48 15.65 34.16
N TRP A 15 -10.25 16.29 33.02
CA TRP A 15 -10.30 15.60 31.73
C TRP A 15 -8.97 14.86 31.58
N PRO A 16 -8.92 13.51 31.54
CA PRO A 16 -7.72 12.87 31.05
C PRO A 16 -7.63 13.22 29.58
N ALA A 17 -6.75 14.16 29.25
CA ALA A 17 -6.22 14.23 27.90
C ALA A 17 -5.53 12.90 27.65
N LEU A 18 -6.21 11.97 26.98
CA LEU A 18 -5.54 10.92 26.23
C LEU A 18 -4.71 11.68 25.20
N ALA A 19 -3.46 11.97 25.56
CA ALA A 19 -2.48 12.35 24.59
C ALA A 19 -2.41 11.17 23.62
N SER A 20 -3.07 11.29 22.47
CA SER A 20 -2.64 10.56 21.28
C SER A 20 -1.20 10.98 21.08
N ALA A 21 -0.27 10.15 21.56
CA ALA A 21 1.05 10.16 20.98
C ALA A 21 0.81 9.84 19.51
N SER A 22 0.71 10.89 18.70
CA SER A 22 0.92 10.79 17.27
C SER A 22 2.15 9.91 17.15
N LEU A 23 2.00 8.76 16.49
CA LEU A 23 3.16 7.97 16.09
C LEU A 23 4.02 8.90 15.25
N GLY A 24 4.98 9.53 15.93
CA GLY A 24 5.93 10.45 15.34
C GLY A 24 6.77 9.72 14.31
N SER A 25 7.72 10.44 13.72
CA SER A 25 8.71 9.85 12.82
C SER A 25 9.33 8.60 13.45
N HIS A 26 9.00 7.43 12.91
CA HIS A 26 9.61 6.16 13.28
C HIS A 26 10.49 5.71 12.12
N ARG A 27 11.72 5.26 12.39
CA ARG A 27 12.71 4.95 11.33
C ARG A 27 12.23 3.91 10.31
N LYS A 28 11.35 3.00 10.76
CA LYS A 28 10.76 1.94 9.92
C LYS A 28 9.47 2.36 9.21
N LEU A 29 8.87 3.48 9.59
CA LEU A 29 7.56 3.90 9.09
C LEU A 29 7.71 4.82 7.87
N LYS A 30 7.25 4.36 6.71
CA LYS A 30 7.14 5.12 5.48
C LYS A 30 5.70 5.59 5.33
N ARG A 31 5.49 6.90 5.30
CA ARG A 31 4.17 7.50 5.10
C ARG A 31 3.91 7.65 3.60
N ALA A 32 2.66 7.51 3.20
CA ALA A 32 2.26 7.80 1.83
C ALA A 32 2.42 9.30 1.54
N VAL A 33 2.68 9.63 0.28
CA VAL A 33 2.84 11.03 -0.14
C VAL A 33 1.47 11.65 -0.41
N GLY A 34 1.26 12.88 0.08
CA GLY A 34 0.01 13.62 -0.18
C GLY A 34 -1.21 13.03 0.54
N SER A 35 -2.39 13.21 -0.04
CA SER A 35 -3.67 12.79 0.54
C SER A 35 -4.14 11.40 0.09
N GLN A 36 -3.25 10.60 -0.52
CA GLN A 36 -3.58 9.29 -1.09
C GLN A 36 -3.53 8.14 -0.07
N ALA A 37 -3.08 8.42 1.16
CA ALA A 37 -2.96 7.41 2.21
C ALA A 37 -4.32 6.78 2.56
N ILE A 38 -4.38 5.45 2.57
CA ILE A 38 -5.53 4.71 3.06
C ILE A 38 -5.35 4.52 4.57
N ARG A 39 -6.11 5.30 5.35
CA ARG A 39 -5.95 5.33 6.80
C ARG A 39 -6.13 3.94 7.42
N GLY A 40 -5.16 3.52 8.22
CA GLY A 40 -5.21 2.25 8.95
C GLY A 40 -4.79 1.04 8.11
N GLN A 41 -4.43 1.22 6.85
CA GLN A 41 -3.87 0.18 5.99
C GLN A 41 -2.35 0.33 5.87
N TYR A 42 -1.66 -0.80 6.02
CA TYR A 42 -0.21 -0.85 5.99
C TYR A 42 0.28 -2.12 5.33
N ILE A 43 1.42 -2.01 4.65
CA ILE A 43 2.24 -3.11 4.19
C ILE A 43 3.39 -3.26 5.20
N ILE A 44 3.47 -4.43 5.83
CA ILE A 44 4.53 -4.80 6.77
C ILE A 44 5.54 -5.67 6.03
N GLU A 45 6.74 -5.14 5.84
CA GLU A 45 7.88 -5.83 5.25
C GLU A 45 8.70 -6.48 6.36
N LEU A 46 8.95 -7.78 6.21
CA LEU A 46 9.67 -8.62 7.17
C LEU A 46 11.11 -8.82 6.73
N ASP A 47 11.95 -9.20 7.68
CA ASP A 47 13.29 -9.68 7.38
C ASP A 47 13.20 -10.92 6.46
N PRO A 48 13.99 -11.00 5.36
CA PRO A 48 13.97 -12.12 4.42
C PRO A 48 14.26 -13.49 5.06
N SER A 49 14.88 -13.52 6.24
CA SER A 49 15.11 -14.76 7.00
C SER A 49 13.84 -15.36 7.60
N ILE A 50 12.73 -14.61 7.66
CA ILE A 50 11.43 -15.12 8.09
C ILE A 50 10.91 -16.11 7.05
N PRO A 51 10.69 -17.39 7.42
CA PRO A 51 10.37 -18.42 6.44
C PRO A 51 8.94 -18.31 5.89
N ASP A 52 7.98 -17.96 6.75
CA ASP A 52 6.55 -17.95 6.44
C ASP A 52 5.88 -16.68 6.99
N SER A 53 5.48 -15.80 6.06
CA SER A 53 4.86 -14.51 6.38
C SER A 53 3.46 -14.67 6.94
N ASN A 54 2.71 -15.68 6.51
CA ASN A 54 1.36 -15.94 7.01
C ASN A 54 1.37 -16.38 8.48
N SER A 55 2.25 -17.32 8.84
CA SER A 55 2.42 -17.71 10.26
C SER A 55 2.89 -16.54 11.12
N PHE A 56 3.75 -15.67 10.60
CA PHE A 56 4.18 -14.46 11.29
C PHE A 56 2.99 -13.51 11.56
N ALA A 57 2.22 -13.17 10.53
CA ALA A 57 1.04 -12.31 10.64
C ALA A 57 0.01 -12.88 11.62
N ALA A 58 -0.27 -14.18 11.51
CA ALA A 58 -1.14 -14.94 12.40
C ALA A 58 -0.74 -14.85 13.88
N ARG A 59 0.57 -14.84 14.17
CA ARG A 59 1.13 -14.70 15.52
C ARG A 59 0.99 -13.27 16.05
N VAL A 60 1.34 -12.27 15.23
CA VAL A 60 1.38 -10.86 15.64
C VAL A 60 -0.02 -10.27 15.82
N LEU A 61 -0.92 -10.49 14.86
CA LEU A 61 -2.26 -9.91 14.85
C LEU A 61 -3.22 -10.62 15.83
N LYS A 62 -2.87 -11.82 16.30
CA LYS A 62 -3.70 -12.69 17.15
C LYS A 62 -5.08 -12.93 16.51
N ARG A 63 -6.01 -13.57 17.24
CA ARG A 63 -7.34 -13.91 16.68
C ARG A 63 -8.18 -12.68 16.32
N ALA A 64 -8.07 -11.58 17.06
CA ALA A 64 -8.95 -10.43 16.89
C ALA A 64 -8.73 -9.67 15.57
N PHE A 65 -7.52 -9.70 15.01
CA PHE A 65 -7.16 -8.94 13.80
C PHE A 65 -6.73 -9.83 12.62
N ARG A 66 -6.85 -11.16 12.73
CA ARG A 66 -6.49 -12.08 11.63
C ARG A 66 -7.30 -11.84 10.36
N ASN A 67 -8.57 -11.52 10.50
CA ASN A 67 -9.46 -11.24 9.35
C ASN A 67 -9.17 -9.89 8.69
N ASN A 68 -8.22 -9.11 9.24
CA ASN A 68 -7.80 -7.85 8.67
C ASN A 68 -6.58 -8.00 7.76
N VAL A 69 -5.97 -9.19 7.69
CA VAL A 69 -4.93 -9.45 6.70
C VAL A 69 -5.59 -9.39 5.32
N LEU A 70 -5.07 -8.51 4.47
CA LEU A 70 -5.51 -8.36 3.10
C LEU A 70 -4.80 -9.37 2.20
N GLU A 71 -3.49 -9.50 2.36
CA GLU A 71 -2.64 -10.36 1.55
C GLU A 71 -1.34 -10.72 2.29
N THR A 72 -0.75 -11.85 1.95
CA THR A 72 0.58 -12.28 2.44
C THR A 72 1.54 -12.47 1.27
N TYR A 73 2.78 -12.02 1.43
CA TYR A 73 3.79 -12.03 0.39
C TYR A 73 4.96 -12.93 0.80
N ASP A 74 5.34 -13.86 -0.06
CA ASP A 74 6.44 -14.81 0.23
C ASP A 74 7.50 -14.96 -0.87
N TYR A 75 7.36 -14.20 -1.96
CA TYR A 75 8.20 -14.34 -3.16
C TYR A 75 9.06 -13.10 -3.43
N ALA A 76 8.47 -12.05 -4.01
CA ALA A 76 9.20 -10.82 -4.34
C ALA A 76 9.57 -10.01 -3.10
N LEU A 77 8.75 -10.11 -2.05
CA LEU A 77 9.00 -9.57 -0.72
C LEU A 77 8.41 -10.54 0.32
N LYS A 78 8.94 -10.49 1.55
CA LYS A 78 8.41 -11.21 2.72
C LYS A 78 7.59 -10.24 3.55
N GLY A 79 6.33 -10.56 3.81
CA GLY A 79 5.45 -9.61 4.50
C GLY A 79 3.97 -9.86 4.39
N PHE A 80 3.19 -8.88 4.82
CA PHE A 80 1.73 -8.92 4.71
C PHE A 80 1.14 -7.52 4.66
N ALA A 81 0.02 -7.38 3.95
CA ALA A 81 -0.82 -6.20 3.98
C ALA A 81 -1.94 -6.40 5.00
N VAL A 82 -2.26 -5.36 5.77
CA VAL A 82 -3.28 -5.39 6.82
C VAL A 82 -4.10 -4.11 6.81
N LYS A 83 -5.40 -4.24 7.05
CA LYS A 83 -6.33 -3.11 7.24
C LYS A 83 -6.77 -2.91 8.68
N ASP A 84 -7.38 -1.75 8.94
CA ASP A 84 -7.95 -1.41 10.24
C ASP A 84 -6.99 -1.66 11.41
N LEU A 85 -5.69 -1.41 11.21
CA LEU A 85 -4.65 -1.68 12.19
C LEU A 85 -4.66 -0.58 13.27
N PRO A 86 -4.91 -0.90 14.55
CA PRO A 86 -4.90 0.11 15.60
C PRO A 86 -3.51 0.71 15.80
N GLU A 87 -3.45 2.02 16.08
CA GLU A 87 -2.19 2.74 16.32
C GLU A 87 -1.32 2.08 17.40
N MET A 88 -1.95 1.56 18.47
CA MET A 88 -1.24 0.82 19.51
C MET A 88 -0.51 -0.41 18.98
N LEU A 89 -1.15 -1.18 18.08
CA LEU A 89 -0.56 -2.38 17.50
C LEU A 89 0.49 -2.04 16.44
N LEU A 90 0.27 -0.98 15.66
CA LEU A 90 1.27 -0.42 14.77
C LEU A 90 2.56 -0.07 15.52
N ASN A 91 2.45 0.59 16.68
CA ASN A 91 3.61 0.92 17.50
C ASN A 91 4.37 -0.33 17.97
N VAL A 92 3.66 -1.41 18.31
CA VAL A 92 4.29 -2.69 18.66
C VAL A 92 5.05 -3.26 17.46
N ILE A 93 4.42 -3.33 16.29
CA ILE A 93 5.01 -3.85 15.05
C ILE A 93 6.27 -3.08 14.65
N LEU A 94 6.24 -1.75 14.74
CA LEU A 94 7.37 -0.88 14.41
C LEU A 94 8.62 -1.16 15.26
N ASN A 95 8.44 -1.68 16.47
CA ASN A 95 9.54 -1.99 17.39
C ASN A 95 10.00 -3.47 17.33
N MET A 96 9.44 -4.29 16.43
CA MET A 96 9.89 -5.68 16.25
C MET A 96 11.15 -5.74 15.39
N ASP A 97 12.14 -6.54 15.79
CA ASP A 97 13.38 -6.72 15.03
C ASP A 97 13.15 -7.42 13.69
N ASP A 98 12.22 -8.38 13.65
CA ASP A 98 11.82 -9.12 12.45
C ASP A 98 11.11 -8.27 11.37
N VAL A 99 10.77 -7.01 11.68
CA VAL A 99 10.12 -6.07 10.76
C VAL A 99 11.17 -5.13 10.19
N LEU A 100 11.35 -5.10 8.86
CA LEU A 100 12.28 -4.19 8.20
C LEU A 100 11.67 -2.81 7.99
N SER A 101 10.45 -2.77 7.44
CA SER A 101 9.75 -1.52 7.17
C SER A 101 8.24 -1.69 7.27
N VAL A 102 7.54 -0.59 7.54
CA VAL A 102 6.08 -0.50 7.52
C VAL A 102 5.74 0.68 6.63
N SER A 103 4.97 0.45 5.58
CA SER A 103 4.54 1.49 4.64
C SER A 103 3.03 1.68 4.74
N GLU A 104 2.55 2.91 4.80
CA GLU A 104 1.12 3.18 4.59
C GLU A 104 0.70 2.75 3.20
N ASP A 105 -0.45 2.09 3.11
CA ASP A 105 -1.07 1.80 1.83
C ASP A 105 -1.65 3.10 1.23
N ALA A 106 -1.69 3.19 -0.09
CA ALA A 106 -2.07 4.40 -0.79
C ALA A 106 -2.72 4.12 -2.13
N VAL A 107 -3.62 5.01 -2.53
CA VAL A 107 -4.23 5.00 -3.86
C VAL A 107 -3.23 5.50 -4.88
N VAL A 108 -3.01 4.70 -5.93
CA VAL A 108 -2.34 5.11 -7.16
C VAL A 108 -3.39 5.23 -8.27
N GLU A 109 -3.27 6.24 -9.12
CA GLU A 109 -4.21 6.51 -10.19
C GLU A 109 -3.49 6.48 -11.55
N ALA A 110 -4.19 5.98 -12.57
CA ALA A 110 -3.69 6.04 -13.94
C ALA A 110 -3.76 7.47 -14.47
N ASP A 111 -2.74 7.88 -15.22
CA ASP A 111 -2.81 9.11 -16.00
C ASP A 111 -3.83 8.93 -17.13
N THR A 112 -4.92 9.69 -17.10
CA THR A 112 -6.02 9.57 -18.07
C THR A 112 -5.97 10.60 -19.21
N VAL A 113 -5.07 11.58 -19.12
CA VAL A 113 -4.97 12.66 -20.10
C VAL A 113 -3.81 12.38 -21.05
N GLN A 114 -4.14 12.16 -22.33
CA GLN A 114 -3.14 11.98 -23.38
C GLN A 114 -3.15 13.20 -24.32
N THR A 115 -2.14 14.06 -24.20
CA THR A 115 -1.98 15.22 -25.10
C THR A 115 -1.05 14.83 -26.25
N ASN A 116 -1.52 14.96 -27.50
CA ASN A 116 -0.82 14.58 -28.75
C ASN A 116 -0.42 13.08 -28.91
N PRO A 117 -1.31 12.08 -28.75
CA PRO A 117 -0.99 10.71 -29.13
C PRO A 117 -0.97 10.50 -30.65
N PRO A 118 -0.04 9.69 -31.22
CA PRO A 118 0.13 8.27 -30.89
C PRO A 118 1.60 7.78 -30.77
N TRP A 119 1.75 6.49 -30.40
CA TRP A 119 2.86 5.64 -29.90
C TRP A 119 4.35 6.07 -29.95
N GLY A 120 4.74 7.09 -30.71
CA GLY A 120 6.10 7.63 -30.75
C GLY A 120 7.14 6.66 -31.32
N LEU A 121 6.71 5.62 -32.04
CA LEU A 121 7.58 4.53 -32.48
C LEU A 121 8.74 5.03 -33.34
N ASP A 122 8.52 6.03 -34.20
CA ASP A 122 9.56 6.62 -35.03
C ASP A 122 10.75 7.11 -34.20
N ILE A 123 10.48 7.89 -33.14
CA ILE A 123 11.53 8.40 -32.23
C ILE A 123 12.31 7.23 -31.58
N THR A 124 11.66 6.08 -31.34
CA THR A 124 12.32 4.94 -30.69
C THR A 124 13.34 4.21 -31.57
N ASP A 125 13.29 4.35 -32.90
CA ASP A 125 14.30 3.77 -33.79
C ASP A 125 15.47 4.72 -34.12
N GLY A 126 15.47 5.91 -33.51
CA GLY A 126 16.56 6.88 -33.56
C GLY A 126 16.50 7.85 -34.74
N LYS A 127 15.39 7.88 -35.48
CA LYS A 127 15.12 8.89 -36.53
C LYS A 127 13.78 9.57 -36.28
N ASP A 128 13.64 10.76 -36.85
CA ASP A 128 12.38 11.52 -36.87
C ASP A 128 12.04 11.78 -38.34
N ASP A 129 11.67 10.72 -39.04
CA ASP A 129 11.40 10.70 -40.48
C ASP A 129 10.00 10.13 -40.83
N ASN A 130 9.16 9.93 -39.81
CA ASN A 130 7.84 9.33 -39.83
C ASN A 130 7.84 7.86 -40.30
N ARG A 131 8.91 7.08 -40.05
CA ARG A 131 9.01 5.67 -40.45
C ARG A 131 9.70 4.83 -39.37
N PHE A 132 8.89 4.06 -38.65
CA PHE A 132 9.43 3.02 -37.79
C PHE A 132 9.89 1.77 -38.57
N THR A 133 11.19 1.44 -38.51
CA THR A 133 11.75 0.19 -39.06
C THR A 133 12.18 -0.74 -37.94
N TYR A 134 11.41 -1.79 -37.70
CA TYR A 134 11.78 -2.83 -36.72
C TYR A 134 12.50 -4.00 -37.38
N THR A 135 13.54 -4.51 -36.72
CA THR A 135 14.23 -5.76 -37.08
C THR A 135 13.91 -6.90 -36.11
N TYR A 136 13.33 -6.58 -34.95
CA TYR A 136 12.94 -7.53 -33.92
C TYR A 136 11.43 -7.50 -33.72
N THR A 137 10.82 -8.67 -33.58
CA THR A 137 9.36 -8.84 -33.44
C THR A 137 8.91 -9.05 -32.01
N GLY A 138 9.85 -9.21 -31.07
CA GLY A 138 9.56 -9.64 -29.70
C GLY A 138 9.18 -11.12 -29.58
N GLN A 139 9.37 -11.94 -30.63
CA GLN A 139 9.10 -13.37 -30.54
C GLN A 139 9.94 -14.03 -29.44
N GLY A 140 9.26 -14.73 -28.51
CA GLY A 140 9.89 -15.38 -27.37
C GLY A 140 10.15 -14.46 -26.17
N VAL A 141 9.61 -13.23 -26.18
CA VAL A 141 9.66 -12.29 -25.05
C VAL A 141 8.27 -12.17 -24.43
N ASP A 142 8.21 -12.29 -23.11
CA ASP A 142 7.01 -12.03 -22.32
C ASP A 142 7.04 -10.62 -21.75
N VAL A 143 5.91 -9.90 -21.86
CA VAL A 143 5.72 -8.55 -21.30
C VAL A 143 4.55 -8.59 -20.33
N TYR A 144 4.79 -8.17 -19.09
CA TYR A 144 3.76 -8.04 -18.06
C TYR A 144 3.36 -6.57 -17.91
N VAL A 145 2.07 -6.29 -18.10
CA VAL A 145 1.50 -4.94 -17.99
C VAL A 145 0.59 -4.92 -16.75
N LEU A 146 0.98 -4.16 -15.74
CA LEU A 146 0.16 -3.91 -14.54
C LEU A 146 -0.58 -2.60 -14.75
N ASP A 147 -1.83 -2.69 -15.17
CA ASP A 147 -2.67 -1.54 -15.50
C ASP A 147 -4.14 -1.89 -15.16
N THR A 148 -5.06 -1.09 -15.64
CA THR A 148 -6.51 -1.20 -15.50
C THR A 148 -7.13 -2.39 -16.23
N GLY A 149 -6.34 -3.11 -17.03
CA GLY A 149 -6.77 -4.30 -17.80
C GLY A 149 -6.54 -4.14 -19.30
N ILE A 150 -7.01 -5.13 -20.08
CA ILE A 150 -6.86 -5.14 -21.54
C ILE A 150 -8.06 -5.81 -22.21
N GLN A 151 -8.47 -5.28 -23.37
CA GLN A 151 -9.42 -5.97 -24.24
C GLN A 151 -8.66 -7.01 -25.08
N ALA A 152 -8.48 -8.22 -24.54
CA ALA A 152 -7.66 -9.26 -25.16
C ALA A 152 -8.15 -9.71 -26.56
N ASN A 153 -9.45 -9.52 -26.87
CA ASN A 153 -10.03 -9.83 -28.18
C ASN A 153 -10.03 -8.64 -29.16
N HIS A 154 -9.30 -7.55 -28.84
CA HIS A 154 -9.12 -6.46 -29.78
C HIS A 154 -8.34 -6.97 -31.00
N PRO A 155 -8.78 -6.72 -32.25
CA PRO A 155 -8.14 -7.28 -33.45
C PRO A 155 -6.62 -7.05 -33.56
N ASP A 156 -6.13 -5.90 -33.08
CA ASP A 156 -4.68 -5.58 -33.10
C ASP A 156 -3.86 -6.30 -32.02
N LEU A 157 -4.52 -6.88 -31.02
CA LEU A 157 -3.91 -7.55 -29.86
C LEU A 157 -4.18 -9.06 -29.84
N GLU A 158 -5.14 -9.53 -30.65
CA GLU A 158 -5.48 -10.94 -30.74
C GLU A 158 -4.24 -11.79 -31.07
N GLY A 159 -4.07 -12.89 -30.32
CA GLY A 159 -2.90 -13.77 -30.43
C GLY A 159 -1.61 -13.24 -29.79
N ARG A 160 -1.64 -12.08 -29.13
CA ARG A 160 -0.50 -11.51 -28.39
C ARG A 160 -0.71 -11.41 -26.88
N VAL A 161 -1.90 -11.73 -26.40
CA VAL A 161 -2.24 -11.76 -24.96
C VAL A 161 -2.34 -13.21 -24.52
N ASP A 162 -1.40 -13.65 -23.69
CA ASP A 162 -1.35 -15.02 -23.19
C ASP A 162 -2.23 -15.22 -21.95
N SER A 163 -2.23 -14.24 -21.02
CA SER A 163 -3.03 -14.30 -19.80
C SER A 163 -3.53 -12.92 -19.34
N CYS A 164 -4.62 -12.92 -18.60
CA CYS A 164 -5.17 -11.75 -17.92
C CYS A 164 -5.52 -12.16 -16.49
N VAL A 165 -5.04 -11.39 -15.52
CA VAL A 165 -5.27 -11.63 -14.08
C VAL A 165 -5.72 -10.32 -13.44
N SER A 166 -6.73 -10.39 -12.57
CA SER A 166 -7.20 -9.25 -11.77
C SER A 166 -6.86 -9.49 -10.30
N TYR A 167 -6.55 -8.39 -9.59
CA TYR A 167 -6.27 -8.38 -8.15
C TYR A 167 -7.22 -7.47 -7.36
N THR A 168 -8.31 -7.01 -7.99
CA THR A 168 -9.29 -6.10 -7.36
C THR A 168 -10.42 -6.81 -6.60
N ASN A 169 -10.43 -8.15 -6.57
CA ASN A 169 -11.51 -8.97 -5.98
C ASN A 169 -12.91 -8.67 -6.56
N GLU A 170 -12.99 -8.14 -7.77
CA GLU A 170 -14.23 -7.98 -8.56
C GLU A 170 -14.52 -9.19 -9.45
#